data_AF-A0A3R7VZ71-F1
#
_entry.id   AF-A0A3R7VZ71-F1
#
_cell.length_a   1.000
_cell.length_b   1.000
_cell.length_c   1.000
_cell.angle_alpha   90.00
_cell.angle_beta   90.00
_cell.angle_gamma   90.00
#
_symmetry.space_group_name_H-M   'P 1'
#
loop_
_entity.id
_entity.type
_entity.pdbx_description
1 polymer ?
#
loop_
_entity_poly.entity_id
_entity_poly.type
_entity_poly.pdbx_seq_one_letter_code
_entity_poly.pdbx_strand_id
1 'polypeptide(L)'
;MQMALLECDSKEALKVCEEKFQLALATKTAQLQQACDNAIAAHKKTAQEALDEAVASTRDAVERTTAKAVEDEWRGKLLAQKVALEEALQQACNEVEARVLQTSVEQHHVALKQWEEAKAAELAKVQSTLRGQFAQQTHDSEMALRREKEIAVQAVNDQWAMKLDAELEVQRNEAQVQLQAEIHACAESAAKQHEEQMALVQEESEKLIEKVESAMLQLKKQKEVGDTRCFALEEAEDASFDLQEELATVKKQHVFRHVMLVHSGMRKLQHLEDEVDSKDLEKRTQVAEWQQKLEATTKAMNERLDNAQAASGKLEQVYGNVYDTLVNYKRDQLVAHRSASNVVTSELSVLQAQIAEVVKTKSEGEDEVQKALAELGSLEEEIGAIQLMKDGHVNQAQVARKRRMHQEMEAMLEGIETKRTRVRTIETKQQELQSLHKQKEDEMKGLERQLVQILVEQQKQLLTLVTSVKTTSSSDRSSSVPA
;
A
#
# COMPACT_ATOMS: atom_id res chain seq x y z
N MET A 1 0.61 111.04 118.35
CA MET A 1 1.64 110.04 118.01
C MET A 1 1.06 108.66 117.67
N GLN A 2 -0.16 108.30 118.12
CA GLN A 2 -0.80 107.00 117.78
C GLN A 2 -1.49 106.94 116.39
N MET A 3 -1.96 108.06 115.80
CA MET A 3 -2.60 108.02 114.46
C MET A 3 -1.62 107.82 113.29
N ALA A 4 -0.38 108.30 113.40
CA ALA A 4 0.62 108.16 112.33
C ALA A 4 1.13 106.72 112.17
N LEU A 5 1.13 105.93 113.26
CA LEU A 5 1.47 104.50 113.23
C LEU A 5 0.34 103.68 112.57
N LEU A 6 -0.92 103.98 112.88
CA LEU A 6 -2.08 103.34 112.24
C LEU A 6 -2.18 103.64 110.73
N GLU A 7 -1.81 104.84 110.29
CA GLU A 7 -1.76 105.19 108.87
C GLU A 7 -0.60 104.50 108.13
N CYS A 8 0.56 104.32 108.78
CA CYS A 8 1.66 103.53 108.22
C CYS A 8 1.28 102.05 108.13
N ASP A 9 0.71 101.48 109.19
CA ASP A 9 0.26 100.08 109.22
C ASP A 9 -0.84 99.82 108.18
N SER A 10 -1.75 100.78 107.96
CA SER A 10 -2.78 100.71 106.91
C SER A 10 -2.19 100.79 105.50
N LYS A 11 -1.19 101.65 105.27
CA LYS A 11 -0.50 101.78 103.97
C LYS A 11 0.36 100.56 103.66
N GLU A 12 1.02 99.98 104.66
CA GLU A 12 1.75 98.72 104.52
C GLU A 12 0.79 97.55 104.27
N ALA A 13 -0.35 97.48 104.97
CA ALA A 13 -1.36 96.47 104.71
C ALA A 13 -1.96 96.58 103.28
N LEU A 14 -2.18 97.80 102.78
CA LEU A 14 -2.63 98.02 101.40
C LEU A 14 -1.59 97.61 100.38
N LYS A 15 -0.31 97.95 100.58
CA LYS A 15 0.78 97.49 99.71
C LYS A 15 0.89 95.97 99.68
N VAL A 16 0.82 95.31 100.83
CA VAL A 16 0.83 93.85 100.91
C VAL A 16 -0.39 93.24 100.20
N CYS A 17 -1.56 93.90 100.25
CA CYS A 17 -2.74 93.47 99.50
C CYS A 17 -2.58 93.68 97.99
N GLU A 18 -2.01 94.79 97.55
CA GLU A 18 -1.70 95.08 96.14
C GLU A 18 -0.68 94.09 95.58
N GLU A 19 0.39 93.80 96.32
CA GLU A 19 1.39 92.79 95.95
C GLU A 19 0.78 91.39 95.85
N LYS A 20 -0.07 91.01 96.81
CA LYS A 20 -0.82 89.74 96.77
C LYS A 20 -1.78 89.69 95.57
N PHE A 21 -2.46 90.79 95.26
CA PHE A 21 -3.35 90.88 94.12
C PHE A 21 -2.58 90.80 92.80
N GLN A 22 -1.46 91.51 92.66
CA GLN A 22 -0.61 91.43 91.48
C GLN A 22 0.00 90.04 91.30
N LEU A 23 0.42 89.38 92.38
CA LEU A 23 0.91 88.01 92.34
C LEU A 23 -0.20 87.03 91.96
N ALA A 24 -1.42 87.20 92.49
CA ALA A 24 -2.58 86.41 92.11
C ALA A 24 -2.97 86.64 90.64
N LEU A 25 -2.91 87.88 90.15
CA LEU A 25 -3.18 88.24 88.76
C LEU A 25 -2.12 87.65 87.83
N ALA A 26 -0.84 87.79 88.15
CA ALA A 26 0.25 87.18 87.39
C ALA A 26 0.13 85.66 87.34
N THR A 27 -0.22 85.02 88.48
CA THR A 27 -0.45 83.57 88.54
C THR A 27 -1.64 83.15 87.68
N LYS A 28 -2.75 83.92 87.71
CA LYS A 28 -3.93 83.63 86.89
C LYS A 28 -3.67 83.85 85.41
N THR A 29 -2.97 84.92 85.04
CA THR A 29 -2.56 85.18 83.65
C THR A 29 -1.63 84.09 83.15
N ALA A 30 -0.65 83.63 83.95
CA ALA A 30 0.23 82.53 83.60
C ALA A 30 -0.54 81.20 83.44
N GLN A 31 -1.51 80.92 84.33
CA GLN A 31 -2.39 79.75 84.22
C GLN A 31 -3.25 79.79 82.95
N LEU A 32 -3.83 80.95 82.62
CA LEU A 32 -4.62 81.12 81.41
C LEU A 32 -3.75 81.02 80.15
N GLN A 33 -2.56 81.63 80.15
CA GLN A 33 -1.62 81.51 79.04
C GLN A 33 -1.20 80.06 78.83
N GLN A 34 -0.83 79.35 79.90
CA GLN A 34 -0.50 77.93 79.84
C GLN A 34 -1.68 77.08 79.35
N ALA A 35 -2.91 77.39 79.79
CA ALA A 35 -4.11 76.70 79.31
C ALA A 35 -4.37 76.95 77.82
N CYS A 36 -4.19 78.20 77.34
CA CYS A 36 -4.29 78.56 75.94
C CYS A 36 -3.20 77.86 75.10
N ASP A 37 -1.94 77.88 75.54
CA ASP A 37 -0.83 77.24 74.84
C ASP A 37 -1.03 75.71 74.76
N ASN A 38 -1.51 75.10 75.84
CA ASN A 38 -1.87 73.68 75.86
C ASN A 38 -3.04 73.36 74.90
N ALA A 39 -4.07 74.21 74.85
CA ALA A 39 -5.19 74.05 73.93
C ALA A 39 -4.75 74.20 72.46
N ILE A 40 -3.91 75.19 72.16
CA ILE A 40 -3.34 75.40 70.81
C ILE A 40 -2.48 74.19 70.41
N ALA A 41 -1.63 73.69 71.31
CA ALA A 41 -0.81 72.51 71.05
C ALA A 41 -1.68 71.25 70.80
N ALA A 42 -2.74 71.07 71.60
CA ALA A 42 -3.69 69.98 71.41
C ALA A 42 -4.41 70.08 70.06
N HIS A 43 -4.95 71.26 69.71
CA HIS A 43 -5.60 71.50 68.43
C HIS A 43 -4.65 71.30 67.24
N LYS A 44 -3.41 71.78 67.35
CA LYS A 44 -2.38 71.59 66.32
C LYS A 44 -2.07 70.10 66.13
N LYS A 45 -1.95 69.34 67.23
CA LYS A 45 -1.73 67.89 67.18
C LYS A 45 -2.90 67.17 66.50
N THR A 46 -4.14 67.47 66.89
CA THR A 46 -5.33 66.86 66.27
C THR A 46 -5.46 67.23 64.79
N ALA A 47 -5.12 68.46 64.41
CA ALA A 47 -5.15 68.89 63.01
C ALA A 47 -4.05 68.21 62.18
N GLN A 48 -2.87 67.99 62.77
CA GLN A 48 -1.79 67.25 62.13
C GLN A 48 -2.18 65.78 61.91
N GLU A 49 -2.73 65.12 62.93
CA GLU A 49 -3.20 63.73 62.83
C GLU A 49 -4.29 63.58 61.76
N ALA A 50 -5.26 64.50 61.71
CA ALA A 50 -6.30 64.49 60.68
C ALA A 50 -5.75 64.75 59.27
N LEU A 51 -4.74 65.61 59.13
CA LEU A 51 -4.05 65.84 57.86
C LEU A 51 -3.29 64.59 57.42
N ASP A 52 -2.53 63.98 58.31
CA ASP A 52 -1.75 62.77 58.03
C ASP A 52 -2.67 61.60 57.64
N GLU A 53 -3.82 61.46 58.30
CA GLU A 53 -4.85 60.46 57.94
C GLU A 53 -5.48 60.73 56.57
N ALA A 54 -5.80 61.99 56.25
CA ALA A 54 -6.32 62.37 54.94
C ALA A 54 -5.29 62.14 53.82
N VAL A 55 -4.01 62.45 54.07
CA VAL A 55 -2.91 62.18 53.15
C VAL A 55 -2.72 60.68 52.94
N ALA A 56 -2.75 59.88 54.00
CA ALA A 56 -2.66 58.42 53.90
C ALA A 56 -3.83 57.84 53.10
N SER A 57 -5.07 58.27 53.38
CA SER A 57 -6.27 57.81 52.67
C SER A 57 -6.24 58.16 51.17
N THR A 58 -5.82 59.38 50.83
CA THR A 58 -5.71 59.81 49.43
C THR A 58 -4.59 59.08 48.70
N ARG A 59 -3.43 58.89 49.35
CA ARG A 59 -2.33 58.10 48.80
C ARG A 59 -2.77 56.68 48.49
N ASP A 60 -3.40 56.00 49.44
CA ASP A 60 -3.93 54.66 49.28
C ASP A 60 -4.95 54.56 48.12
N ALA A 61 -5.85 55.55 48.01
CA ALA A 61 -6.83 55.59 46.93
C ALA A 61 -6.15 55.78 45.55
N VAL A 62 -5.13 56.65 45.46
CA VAL A 62 -4.37 56.86 44.23
C VAL A 62 -3.56 55.62 43.87
N GLU A 63 -2.88 54.98 44.83
CA GLU A 63 -2.12 53.75 44.60
C GLU A 63 -3.03 52.61 44.09
N ARG A 64 -4.21 52.41 44.71
CA ARG A 64 -5.17 51.38 44.25
C ARG A 64 -5.73 51.68 42.87
N THR A 65 -6.10 52.93 42.59
CA THR A 65 -6.70 53.31 41.30
C THR A 65 -5.68 53.26 40.16
N THR A 66 -4.45 53.72 40.41
CA THR A 66 -3.37 53.65 39.41
C THR A 66 -2.92 52.21 39.18
N ALA A 67 -2.75 51.40 40.22
CA ALA A 67 -2.44 49.97 40.08
C ALA A 67 -3.51 49.25 39.26
N LYS A 68 -4.79 49.47 39.57
CA LYS A 68 -5.90 48.87 38.81
C LYS A 68 -5.92 49.32 37.35
N ALA A 69 -5.73 50.61 37.07
CA ALA A 69 -5.71 51.13 35.70
C ALA A 69 -4.55 50.52 34.89
N VAL A 70 -3.36 50.40 35.49
CA VAL A 70 -2.20 49.77 34.85
C VAL A 70 -2.45 48.28 34.60
N GLU A 71 -2.99 47.55 35.58
CA GLU A 71 -3.37 46.14 35.41
C GLU A 71 -4.40 45.94 34.29
N ASP A 72 -5.42 46.80 34.22
CA ASP A 72 -6.47 46.72 33.19
C ASP A 72 -5.90 47.03 31.80
N GLU A 73 -4.99 48.00 31.68
CA GLU A 73 -4.30 48.30 30.42
C GLU A 73 -3.43 47.13 29.95
N TRP A 74 -2.64 46.53 30.85
CA TRP A 74 -1.81 45.37 30.52
C TRP A 74 -2.64 44.14 30.19
N ARG A 75 -3.73 43.89 30.92
CA ARG A 75 -4.71 42.84 30.57
C ARG A 75 -5.29 43.05 29.18
N GLY A 76 -5.67 44.28 28.84
CA GLY A 76 -6.18 44.65 27.51
C GLY A 76 -5.16 44.40 26.40
N LYS A 77 -3.90 44.83 26.58
CA LYS A 77 -2.82 44.58 25.61
C LYS A 77 -2.53 43.10 25.42
N LEU A 78 -2.52 42.33 26.51
CA LEU A 78 -2.25 40.88 26.47
C LEU A 78 -3.39 40.12 25.78
N LEU A 79 -4.65 40.51 26.04
CA LEU A 79 -5.82 39.97 25.32
C LEU A 79 -5.76 40.30 23.83
N ALA A 80 -5.44 41.54 23.46
CA ALA A 80 -5.33 41.94 22.05
C ALA A 80 -4.20 41.18 21.32
N GLN A 81 -3.04 41.01 21.96
CA GLN A 81 -1.95 40.20 21.40
C GLN A 81 -2.34 38.73 21.26
N LYS A 82 -3.03 38.17 22.25
CA LYS A 82 -3.54 36.79 22.20
C LYS A 82 -4.47 36.60 21.00
N VAL A 83 -5.47 37.48 20.83
CA VAL A 83 -6.41 37.41 19.70
C VAL A 83 -5.68 37.53 18.35
N ALA A 84 -4.74 38.48 18.22
CA ALA A 84 -3.96 38.63 16.99
C ALA A 84 -3.12 37.39 16.66
N LEU A 85 -2.53 36.73 17.67
CA LEU A 85 -1.79 35.49 17.48
C LEU A 85 -2.70 34.31 17.13
N GLU A 86 -3.89 34.22 17.74
CA GLU A 86 -4.90 33.21 17.41
C GLU A 86 -5.41 33.38 15.97
N GLU A 87 -5.66 34.61 15.52
CA GLU A 87 -6.04 34.92 14.13
C GLU A 87 -4.92 34.57 13.15
N ALA A 88 -3.67 34.93 13.45
CA ALA A 88 -2.51 34.60 12.63
C ALA A 88 -2.28 33.08 12.54
N LEU A 89 -2.45 32.36 13.65
CA LEU A 89 -2.38 30.90 13.69
C LEU A 89 -3.48 30.28 12.82
N GLN A 90 -4.72 30.76 12.93
CA GLN A 90 -5.84 30.26 12.15
C GLN A 90 -5.63 30.49 10.64
N GLN A 91 -5.12 31.66 10.26
CA GLN A 91 -4.78 31.93 8.86
C GLN A 91 -3.68 30.99 8.35
N ALA A 92 -2.62 30.78 9.12
CA ALA A 92 -1.55 29.85 8.77
C ALA A 92 -2.05 28.40 8.64
N CYS A 93 -2.94 27.95 9.54
CA CYS A 93 -3.58 26.64 9.44
C CYS A 93 -4.41 26.52 8.16
N ASN A 94 -5.26 27.50 7.86
CA ASN A 94 -6.09 27.51 6.66
C ASN A 94 -5.23 27.49 5.36
N GLU A 95 -4.11 28.23 5.34
CA GLU A 95 -3.19 28.22 4.20
C GLU A 95 -2.51 26.86 4.01
N VAL A 96 -2.09 26.22 5.10
CA VAL A 96 -1.49 24.88 5.05
C VAL A 96 -2.51 23.85 4.57
N GLU A 97 -3.74 23.88 5.11
CA GLU A 97 -4.83 23.01 4.67
C GLU A 97 -5.13 23.19 3.18
N ALA A 98 -5.21 24.44 2.69
CA ALA A 98 -5.43 24.73 1.28
C ALA A 98 -4.30 24.18 0.39
N ARG A 99 -3.03 24.33 0.80
CA ARG A 99 -1.87 23.79 0.05
C ARG A 99 -1.86 22.26 0.04
N VAL A 100 -2.20 21.63 1.16
CA VAL A 100 -2.28 20.15 1.25
C VAL A 100 -3.41 19.63 0.37
N LEU A 101 -4.59 20.27 0.39
CA LEU A 101 -5.69 19.91 -0.49
C LEU A 101 -5.32 20.08 -1.96
N GLN A 102 -4.69 21.20 -2.33
CA GLN A 102 -4.27 21.44 -3.71
C GLN A 102 -3.27 20.39 -4.20
N THR A 103 -2.22 20.11 -3.41
CA THR A 103 -1.21 19.10 -3.76
C THR A 103 -1.81 17.69 -3.85
N SER A 104 -2.76 17.33 -2.98
CA SER A 104 -3.50 16.07 -3.07
C SER A 104 -4.32 15.97 -4.36
N VAL A 105 -5.05 17.04 -4.72
CA VAL A 105 -5.85 17.09 -5.95
C VAL A 105 -4.96 16.98 -7.19
N GLU A 106 -3.83 17.69 -7.23
CA GLU A 106 -2.86 17.61 -8.32
C GLU A 106 -2.25 16.21 -8.45
N GLN A 107 -1.88 15.57 -7.33
CA GLN A 107 -1.37 14.19 -7.33
C GLN A 107 -2.42 13.19 -7.83
N HIS A 108 -3.67 13.32 -7.39
CA HIS A 108 -4.76 12.48 -7.87
C HIS A 108 -5.02 12.69 -9.37
N HIS A 109 -4.95 13.93 -9.85
CA HIS A 109 -5.13 14.23 -11.27
C HIS A 109 -4.01 13.62 -12.13
N VAL A 110 -2.75 13.71 -11.69
CA VAL A 110 -1.61 13.08 -12.37
C VAL A 110 -1.74 11.55 -12.37
N ALA A 111 -2.10 10.95 -11.23
CA ALA A 111 -2.30 9.50 -11.14
C ALA A 111 -3.45 9.01 -12.02
N LEU A 112 -4.57 9.76 -12.08
CA LEU A 112 -5.69 9.45 -12.96
C LEU A 112 -5.25 9.48 -14.43
N LYS A 113 -4.52 10.51 -14.84
CA LYS A 113 -4.02 10.64 -16.22
C LYS A 113 -3.07 9.50 -16.59
N GLN A 114 -2.15 9.13 -15.71
CA GLN A 114 -1.24 8.00 -15.92
C GLN A 114 -2.00 6.67 -16.03
N TRP A 115 -3.04 6.48 -15.22
CA TRP A 115 -3.89 5.30 -15.29
C TRP A 115 -4.69 5.24 -16.60
N GLU A 116 -5.25 6.36 -17.06
CA GLU A 116 -5.95 6.46 -18.35
C GLU A 116 -5.02 6.14 -19.52
N GLU A 117 -3.79 6.67 -19.51
CA GLU A 117 -2.76 6.39 -20.52
C GLU A 117 -2.35 4.91 -20.51
N ALA A 118 -2.12 4.32 -19.34
CA ALA A 118 -1.80 2.90 -19.20
C ALA A 118 -2.94 2.00 -19.69
N LYS A 119 -4.18 2.34 -19.33
CA LYS A 119 -5.39 1.63 -19.80
C LYS A 119 -5.51 1.70 -21.31
N ALA A 120 -5.27 2.87 -21.91
CA ALA A 120 -5.30 3.04 -23.37
C ALA A 120 -4.20 2.20 -24.05
N ALA A 121 -3.00 2.15 -23.48
CA ALA A 121 -1.89 1.35 -24.00
C ALA A 121 -2.20 -0.16 -23.94
N GLU A 122 -2.74 -0.67 -22.83
CA GLU A 122 -3.14 -2.07 -22.71
C GLU A 122 -4.29 -2.42 -23.67
N LEU A 123 -5.28 -1.55 -23.83
CA LEU A 123 -6.34 -1.73 -24.83
C LEU A 123 -5.77 -1.80 -26.26
N ALA A 124 -4.85 -0.91 -26.61
CA ALA A 124 -4.20 -0.93 -27.93
C ALA A 124 -3.39 -2.22 -28.15
N LYS A 125 -2.70 -2.72 -27.12
CA LYS A 125 -1.95 -3.97 -27.15
C LYS A 125 -2.85 -5.20 -27.30
N VAL A 126 -3.97 -5.24 -26.58
CA VAL A 126 -4.96 -6.33 -26.71
C VAL A 126 -5.58 -6.30 -28.10
N GLN A 127 -5.93 -5.12 -28.62
CA GLN A 127 -6.45 -4.97 -29.97
C GLN A 127 -5.45 -5.40 -31.05
N SER A 128 -4.18 -5.03 -30.93
CA SER A 128 -3.15 -5.45 -31.89
C SER A 128 -2.89 -6.95 -31.82
N THR A 129 -2.87 -7.54 -30.63
CA THR A 129 -2.71 -8.98 -30.42
C THR A 129 -3.88 -9.75 -31.03
N LEU A 130 -5.12 -9.32 -30.78
CA LEU A 130 -6.31 -9.93 -31.38
C LEU A 130 -6.29 -9.83 -32.91
N ARG A 131 -5.96 -8.66 -33.46
CA ARG A 131 -5.81 -8.51 -34.92
C ARG A 131 -4.74 -9.43 -35.49
N GLY A 132 -3.61 -9.58 -34.80
CA GLY A 132 -2.55 -10.52 -35.18
C GLY A 132 -3.01 -11.97 -35.14
N GLN A 133 -3.71 -12.38 -34.08
CA GLN A 133 -4.27 -13.73 -33.96
C GLN A 133 -5.31 -14.04 -35.05
N PHE A 134 -6.21 -13.09 -35.34
CA PHE A 134 -7.18 -13.25 -36.43
C PHE A 134 -6.47 -13.36 -37.78
N ALA A 135 -5.49 -12.50 -38.07
CA ALA A 135 -4.72 -12.56 -39.31
C ALA A 135 -3.97 -13.90 -39.45
N GLN A 136 -3.36 -14.38 -38.37
CA GLN A 136 -2.67 -15.68 -38.33
C GLN A 136 -3.65 -16.83 -38.59
N GLN A 137 -4.78 -16.88 -37.89
CA GLN A 137 -5.81 -17.91 -38.09
C GLN A 137 -6.36 -17.90 -39.51
N THR A 138 -6.63 -16.71 -40.08
CA THR A 138 -7.07 -16.61 -41.47
C THR A 138 -6.00 -17.15 -42.42
N HIS A 139 -4.73 -16.80 -42.21
CA HIS A 139 -3.63 -17.29 -43.04
C HIS A 139 -3.47 -18.82 -42.94
N ASP A 140 -3.50 -19.37 -41.73
CA ASP A 140 -3.39 -20.81 -41.50
C ASP A 140 -4.55 -21.56 -42.15
N SER A 141 -5.77 -21.02 -42.07
CA SER A 141 -6.95 -21.57 -42.74
C SER A 141 -6.83 -21.54 -44.26
N GLU A 142 -6.34 -20.43 -44.83
CA GLU A 142 -6.08 -20.32 -46.28
C GLU A 142 -5.01 -21.30 -46.72
N MET A 143 -3.93 -21.46 -45.95
CA MET A 143 -2.85 -22.40 -46.25
C MET A 143 -3.30 -23.85 -46.15
N ALA A 144 -4.14 -24.20 -45.17
CA ALA A 144 -4.75 -25.52 -45.09
C ALA A 144 -5.63 -25.81 -46.31
N LEU A 145 -6.47 -24.84 -46.70
CA LEU A 145 -7.36 -24.96 -47.85
C LEU A 145 -6.57 -25.04 -49.17
N ARG A 146 -5.47 -24.28 -49.30
CA ARG A 146 -4.54 -24.40 -50.44
C ARG A 146 -3.93 -25.79 -50.53
N ARG A 147 -3.42 -26.35 -49.43
CA ARG A 147 -2.87 -27.71 -49.41
C ARG A 147 -3.91 -28.76 -49.78
N GLU A 148 -5.14 -28.62 -49.29
CA GLU A 148 -6.24 -29.52 -49.65
C GLU A 148 -6.53 -29.47 -51.16
N LYS A 149 -6.56 -28.26 -51.75
CA LYS A 149 -6.73 -28.09 -53.20
C LYS A 149 -5.54 -28.62 -54.00
N GLU A 150 -4.31 -28.42 -53.55
CA GLU A 150 -3.11 -28.98 -54.18
C GLU A 150 -3.15 -30.52 -54.19
N ILE A 151 -3.50 -31.15 -53.07
CA ILE A 151 -3.67 -32.61 -52.99
C ILE A 151 -4.77 -33.10 -53.95
N ALA A 152 -5.91 -32.40 -54.01
CA ALA A 152 -6.99 -32.76 -54.92
C ALA A 152 -6.57 -32.63 -56.40
N VAL A 153 -5.84 -31.57 -56.76
CA VAL A 153 -5.29 -31.38 -58.11
C VAL A 153 -4.28 -32.47 -58.44
N GLN A 154 -3.39 -32.80 -57.50
CA GLN A 154 -2.40 -33.87 -57.68
C GLN A 154 -3.11 -35.21 -57.93
N ALA A 155 -4.13 -35.55 -57.14
CA ALA A 155 -4.89 -36.78 -57.31
C ALA A 155 -5.61 -36.85 -58.67
N VAL A 156 -6.15 -35.72 -59.15
CA VAL A 156 -6.74 -35.64 -60.49
C VAL A 156 -5.66 -35.83 -61.56
N ASN A 157 -4.50 -35.20 -61.39
CA ASN A 157 -3.38 -35.34 -62.33
C ASN A 157 -2.87 -36.80 -62.40
N ASP A 158 -2.73 -37.45 -61.25
CA ASP A 158 -2.32 -38.86 -61.16
C ASP A 158 -3.37 -39.78 -61.82
N GLN A 159 -4.66 -39.51 -61.63
CA GLN A 159 -5.73 -40.24 -62.34
C GLN A 159 -5.65 -40.06 -63.86
N TRP A 160 -5.36 -38.84 -64.34
CA TRP A 160 -5.19 -38.60 -65.77
C TRP A 160 -3.93 -39.26 -66.32
N ALA A 161 -2.82 -39.25 -65.58
CA ALA A 161 -1.60 -39.96 -65.94
C ALA A 161 -1.86 -41.47 -66.06
N MET A 162 -2.57 -42.07 -65.10
CA MET A 162 -2.95 -43.49 -65.17
C MET A 162 -3.86 -43.81 -66.37
N LYS A 163 -4.81 -42.93 -66.70
CA LYS A 163 -5.66 -43.10 -67.89
C LYS A 163 -4.87 -43.01 -69.18
N LEU A 164 -3.94 -42.04 -69.25
CA LEU A 164 -3.07 -41.86 -70.41
C LEU A 164 -2.16 -43.08 -70.59
N ASP A 165 -1.55 -43.59 -69.51
CA ASP A 165 -0.73 -44.80 -69.56
C ASP A 165 -1.55 -46.02 -70.00
N ALA A 166 -2.80 -46.16 -69.52
CA ALA A 166 -3.70 -47.23 -69.94
C ALA A 166 -4.08 -47.10 -71.43
N GLU A 167 -4.36 -45.90 -71.93
CA GLU A 167 -4.64 -45.65 -73.35
C GLU A 167 -3.40 -45.90 -74.22
N LEU A 168 -2.20 -45.53 -73.77
CA LEU A 168 -0.94 -45.83 -74.46
C LEU A 168 -0.68 -47.34 -74.51
N GLU A 169 -0.94 -48.08 -73.43
CA GLU A 169 -0.88 -49.54 -73.40
C GLU A 169 -1.88 -50.17 -74.39
N VAL A 170 -3.13 -49.68 -74.43
CA VAL A 170 -4.12 -50.15 -75.40
C VAL A 170 -3.64 -49.90 -76.83
N GLN A 171 -3.19 -48.69 -77.15
CA GLN A 171 -2.66 -48.34 -78.48
C GLN A 171 -1.43 -49.18 -78.85
N ARG A 172 -0.54 -49.45 -77.89
CA ARG A 172 0.63 -50.30 -78.10
C ARG A 172 0.24 -51.75 -78.38
N ASN A 173 -0.73 -52.28 -77.65
CA ASN A 173 -1.26 -53.63 -77.86
C ASN A 173 -1.99 -53.75 -79.21
N GLU A 174 -2.81 -52.76 -79.58
CA GLU A 174 -3.46 -52.69 -80.89
C GLU A 174 -2.43 -52.67 -82.03
N ALA A 175 -1.41 -51.82 -81.95
CA ALA A 175 -0.33 -51.77 -82.93
C ALA A 175 0.46 -53.09 -83.00
N GLN A 176 0.69 -53.76 -81.87
CA GLN A 176 1.37 -55.05 -81.82
C GLN A 176 0.54 -56.17 -82.45
N VAL A 177 -0.77 -56.19 -82.23
CA VAL A 177 -1.70 -57.13 -82.88
C VAL A 177 -1.75 -56.88 -84.38
N GLN A 178 -1.82 -55.63 -84.83
CA GLN A 178 -1.77 -55.28 -86.25
C GLN A 178 -0.46 -55.75 -86.90
N LEU A 179 0.68 -55.49 -86.26
CA LEU A 179 1.98 -55.96 -86.75
C LEU A 179 2.05 -57.49 -86.83
N GLN A 180 1.53 -58.20 -85.83
CA GLN A 180 1.45 -59.67 -85.87
C GLN A 180 0.56 -60.18 -87.00
N ALA A 181 -0.58 -59.52 -87.24
CA ALA A 181 -1.46 -59.85 -88.35
C ALA A 181 -0.78 -59.61 -89.71
N GLU A 182 -0.04 -58.51 -89.87
CA GLU A 182 0.74 -58.23 -91.08
C GLU A 182 1.87 -59.24 -91.30
N ILE A 183 2.59 -59.61 -90.24
CA ILE A 183 3.61 -60.67 -90.31
C ILE A 183 2.97 -62.00 -90.71
N HIS A 184 1.81 -62.35 -90.15
CA HIS A 184 1.13 -63.59 -90.47
C HIS A 184 0.62 -63.59 -91.92
N ALA A 185 0.02 -62.49 -92.38
CA ALA A 185 -0.43 -62.33 -93.76
C ALA A 185 0.76 -62.38 -94.75
N CYS A 186 1.91 -61.81 -94.39
CA CYS A 186 3.13 -61.88 -95.17
C CYS A 186 3.69 -63.32 -95.21
N ALA A 187 3.67 -64.04 -94.09
CA ALA A 187 4.05 -65.44 -94.01
C ALA A 187 3.11 -66.35 -94.82
N GLU A 188 1.79 -66.10 -94.78
CA GLU A 188 0.81 -66.80 -95.61
C GLU A 188 1.01 -66.50 -97.10
N SER A 189 1.28 -65.24 -97.47
CA SER A 189 1.60 -64.88 -98.85
C SER A 189 2.89 -65.54 -99.33
N ALA A 190 3.91 -65.60 -98.48
CA ALA A 190 5.17 -66.30 -98.78
C ALA A 190 4.95 -67.82 -98.88
N ALA A 191 4.12 -68.41 -98.02
CA ALA A 191 3.75 -69.82 -98.07
C ALA A 191 2.99 -70.14 -99.37
N LYS A 192 2.04 -69.30 -99.77
CA LYS A 192 1.35 -69.42 -101.07
C LYS A 192 2.31 -69.30 -102.24
N GLN A 193 3.23 -68.35 -102.22
CA GLN A 193 4.26 -68.24 -103.26
C GLN A 193 5.17 -69.48 -103.29
N HIS A 194 5.55 -70.02 -102.14
CA HIS A 194 6.30 -71.28 -102.07
C HIS A 194 5.50 -72.48 -102.59
N GLU A 195 4.21 -72.55 -102.27
CA GLU A 195 3.29 -73.60 -102.76
C GLU A 195 3.10 -73.48 -104.28
N GLU A 196 2.93 -72.26 -104.80
CA GLU A 196 2.88 -71.97 -106.24
C GLU A 196 4.21 -72.33 -106.95
N GLN A 197 5.36 -72.06 -106.34
CA GLN A 197 6.67 -72.47 -106.88
C GLN A 197 6.84 -73.99 -106.83
N MET A 198 6.38 -74.66 -105.77
CA MET A 198 6.38 -76.13 -105.69
C MET A 198 5.43 -76.75 -106.71
N ALA A 199 4.26 -76.14 -106.94
CA ALA A 199 3.31 -76.53 -107.98
C ALA A 199 3.91 -76.34 -109.37
N LEU A 200 4.67 -75.27 -109.63
CA LEU A 200 5.39 -75.07 -110.89
C LEU A 200 6.50 -76.13 -111.09
N VAL A 201 7.22 -76.52 -110.03
CA VAL A 201 8.20 -77.63 -110.09
C VAL A 201 7.50 -78.97 -110.34
N GLN A 202 6.33 -79.20 -109.75
CA GLN A 202 5.50 -80.37 -110.03
C GLN A 202 4.96 -80.36 -111.46
N GLU A 203 4.46 -79.22 -111.95
CA GLU A 203 3.98 -79.03 -113.32
C GLU A 203 5.11 -79.16 -114.35
N GLU A 204 6.33 -78.72 -114.03
CA GLU A 204 7.53 -78.96 -114.86
C GLU A 204 7.95 -80.43 -114.83
N SER A 205 7.76 -81.13 -113.71
CA SER A 205 7.97 -82.58 -113.62
C SER A 205 6.91 -83.39 -114.38
N GLU A 206 5.64 -82.95 -114.34
CA GLU A 206 4.52 -83.53 -115.10
C GLU A 206 4.65 -83.23 -116.60
N LYS A 207 5.11 -82.03 -117.00
CA LYS A 207 5.45 -81.68 -118.40
C LYS A 207 6.64 -82.47 -118.97
N LEU A 208 7.49 -83.04 -118.11
CA LEU A 208 8.55 -83.97 -118.51
C LEU A 208 8.04 -85.43 -118.67
N ILE A 209 6.91 -85.77 -118.03
CA ILE A 209 6.22 -87.07 -118.17
C ILE A 209 5.23 -87.03 -119.36
N GLU A 210 4.53 -85.91 -119.58
CA GLU A 210 3.59 -85.71 -120.69
C GLU A 210 4.26 -85.67 -122.09
N LYS A 211 5.56 -85.37 -122.19
CA LYS A 211 6.29 -85.36 -123.47
C LYS A 211 6.70 -86.76 -123.99
N VAL A 212 6.51 -87.82 -123.20
CA VAL A 212 6.79 -89.21 -123.60
C VAL A 212 5.51 -90.02 -123.86
N GLU A 213 4.38 -89.66 -123.25
CA GLU A 213 3.13 -90.43 -123.37
C GLU A 213 2.12 -89.88 -124.39
N SER A 214 2.32 -88.66 -124.94
CA SER A 214 1.39 -88.04 -125.90
C SER A 214 1.91 -88.00 -127.36
N ALA A 215 2.42 -89.13 -127.85
CA ALA A 215 2.56 -89.40 -129.30
C ALA A 215 1.77 -90.64 -129.76
N MET A 216 0.93 -91.20 -128.88
CA MET A 216 0.10 -92.37 -129.17
C MET A 216 -1.37 -92.08 -128.84
N LEU A 217 -2.20 -92.21 -129.87
CA LEU A 217 -3.68 -92.21 -129.83
C LEU A 217 -4.33 -90.83 -129.59
N GLN A 218 -4.45 -90.00 -130.62
CA GLN A 218 -5.56 -90.05 -131.58
C GLN A 218 -6.94 -90.41 -130.97
N LEU A 219 -7.84 -89.43 -131.07
CA LEU A 219 -9.28 -89.55 -131.31
C LEU A 219 -10.16 -90.13 -130.20
N LYS A 220 -10.89 -89.25 -129.50
CA LYS A 220 -12.37 -89.18 -129.64
C LYS A 220 -13.04 -88.06 -128.80
N LYS A 221 -13.62 -87.11 -129.53
CA LYS A 221 -14.97 -86.53 -129.41
C LYS A 221 -15.57 -86.18 -128.01
N GLN A 222 -15.71 -84.87 -127.79
CA GLN A 222 -16.96 -84.08 -127.66
C GLN A 222 -18.09 -84.49 -126.68
N LYS A 223 -18.52 -83.47 -125.90
CA LYS A 223 -19.87 -83.00 -125.45
C LYS A 223 -20.04 -83.00 -123.91
N GLU A 224 -20.21 -81.85 -123.23
CA GLU A 224 -21.28 -80.81 -123.17
C GLU A 224 -22.29 -80.99 -122.01
N VAL A 225 -22.45 -79.91 -121.21
CA VAL A 225 -23.68 -79.36 -120.55
C VAL A 225 -24.28 -80.22 -119.40
N GLY A 226 -24.77 -79.71 -118.26
CA GLY A 226 -25.08 -78.38 -117.71
C GLY A 226 -26.03 -78.55 -116.50
N ASP A 227 -26.34 -77.45 -115.78
CA ASP A 227 -27.54 -77.19 -114.94
C ASP A 227 -27.84 -78.14 -113.73
N THR A 228 -28.50 -77.80 -112.60
CA THR A 228 -29.30 -76.66 -112.10
C THR A 228 -29.52 -76.80 -110.58
N ARG A 229 -29.97 -75.69 -109.97
CA ARG A 229 -30.53 -75.43 -108.62
C ARG A 229 -31.44 -76.50 -107.99
N CYS A 230 -31.48 -76.52 -106.64
CA CYS A 230 -32.66 -76.30 -105.78
C CYS A 230 -32.25 -76.40 -104.29
N PHE A 231 -32.73 -75.49 -103.43
CA PHE A 231 -33.23 -75.72 -102.06
C PHE A 231 -33.41 -74.36 -101.38
N ALA A 232 -34.62 -73.81 -101.46
CA ALA A 232 -35.07 -72.68 -100.67
C ALA A 232 -36.39 -73.14 -100.04
N LEU A 233 -36.31 -73.52 -98.76
CA LEU A 233 -37.40 -73.69 -97.78
C LEU A 233 -36.89 -74.28 -96.45
N GLU A 234 -35.65 -74.79 -96.38
CA GLU A 234 -35.02 -75.34 -95.16
C GLU A 234 -34.38 -74.25 -94.25
N GLU A 235 -34.02 -73.09 -94.78
CA GLU A 235 -33.34 -72.00 -94.03
C GLU A 235 -34.25 -71.16 -93.11
N ALA A 236 -35.58 -71.35 -93.16
CA ALA A 236 -36.52 -70.52 -92.40
C ALA A 236 -36.92 -71.12 -91.03
N GLU A 237 -36.84 -72.45 -90.88
CA GLU A 237 -37.21 -73.12 -89.63
C GLU A 237 -36.02 -73.17 -88.64
N ASP A 238 -34.79 -73.38 -89.13
CA ASP A 238 -33.55 -73.31 -88.34
C ASP A 238 -33.29 -71.90 -87.80
N ALA A 239 -33.55 -70.86 -88.60
CA ALA A 239 -33.41 -69.46 -88.15
C ALA A 239 -34.33 -69.10 -86.97
N SER A 240 -35.47 -69.77 -86.81
CA SER A 240 -36.38 -69.49 -85.68
C SER A 240 -35.93 -70.17 -84.38
N PHE A 241 -35.27 -71.33 -84.49
CA PHE A 241 -34.74 -72.09 -83.37
C PHE A 241 -33.45 -71.45 -82.82
N ASP A 242 -32.56 -71.01 -83.71
CA ASP A 242 -31.35 -70.26 -83.35
C ASP A 242 -31.69 -68.94 -82.64
N LEU A 243 -32.70 -68.21 -83.11
CA LEU A 243 -33.18 -66.99 -82.44
C LEU A 243 -33.79 -67.25 -81.05
N GLN A 244 -34.39 -68.42 -80.81
CA GLN A 244 -34.90 -68.79 -79.47
C GLN A 244 -33.77 -69.16 -78.50
N GLU A 245 -32.74 -69.85 -78.99
CA GLU A 245 -31.56 -70.21 -78.18
C GLU A 245 -30.68 -68.98 -77.88
N GLU A 246 -30.53 -68.06 -78.84
CA GLU A 246 -29.92 -66.75 -78.63
C GLU A 246 -30.72 -65.90 -77.62
N LEU A 247 -32.06 -65.89 -77.70
CA LEU A 247 -32.88 -65.19 -76.71
C LEU A 247 -32.73 -65.80 -75.30
N ALA A 248 -32.62 -67.12 -75.19
CA ALA A 248 -32.43 -67.81 -73.92
C ALA A 248 -31.04 -67.55 -73.31
N THR A 249 -29.99 -67.52 -74.14
CA THR A 249 -28.62 -67.19 -73.71
C THR A 249 -28.49 -65.71 -73.33
N VAL A 250 -29.09 -64.79 -74.08
CA VAL A 250 -29.15 -63.35 -73.74
C VAL A 250 -29.91 -63.14 -72.43
N LYS A 251 -31.03 -63.84 -72.20
CA LYS A 251 -31.75 -63.77 -70.91
C LYS A 251 -30.89 -64.26 -69.73
N LYS A 252 -30.16 -65.38 -69.89
CA LYS A 252 -29.23 -65.88 -68.85
C LYS A 252 -28.10 -64.89 -68.58
N GLN A 253 -27.51 -64.30 -69.62
CA GLN A 253 -26.47 -63.28 -69.49
C GLN A 253 -27.02 -62.01 -68.82
N HIS A 254 -28.25 -61.59 -69.15
CA HIS A 254 -28.91 -60.46 -68.52
C HIS A 254 -29.15 -60.71 -67.02
N VAL A 255 -29.68 -61.89 -66.65
CA VAL A 255 -29.88 -62.26 -65.23
C VAL A 255 -28.54 -62.32 -64.50
N PHE A 256 -27.50 -62.91 -65.08
CA PHE A 256 -26.17 -62.97 -64.48
C PHE A 256 -25.56 -61.57 -64.28
N ARG A 257 -25.65 -60.69 -65.30
CA ARG A 257 -25.23 -59.29 -65.18
C ARG A 257 -26.00 -58.57 -64.08
N HIS A 258 -27.31 -58.80 -63.97
CA HIS A 258 -28.15 -58.18 -62.95
C HIS A 258 -27.76 -58.64 -61.53
N VAL A 259 -27.53 -59.95 -61.35
CA VAL A 259 -27.05 -60.51 -60.07
C VAL A 259 -25.66 -59.98 -59.71
N MET A 260 -24.74 -59.88 -60.68
CA MET A 260 -23.42 -59.29 -60.46
C MET A 260 -23.51 -57.81 -60.08
N LEU A 261 -24.41 -57.04 -60.70
CA LEU A 261 -24.64 -55.64 -60.36
C LEU A 261 -25.17 -55.51 -58.93
N VAL A 262 -26.19 -56.29 -58.56
CA VAL A 262 -26.76 -56.33 -57.21
C VAL A 262 -25.72 -56.74 -56.18
N HIS A 263 -24.92 -57.77 -56.47
CA HIS A 263 -23.86 -58.24 -55.57
C HIS A 263 -22.74 -57.18 -55.40
N SER A 264 -22.35 -56.48 -56.48
CA SER A 264 -21.41 -55.36 -56.39
C SER A 264 -22.00 -54.17 -55.60
N GLY A 265 -23.31 -53.94 -55.72
CA GLY A 265 -24.05 -52.96 -54.95
C GLY A 265 -24.10 -53.30 -53.47
N MET A 266 -24.40 -54.56 -53.12
CA MET A 266 -24.37 -55.06 -51.73
C MET A 266 -22.97 -54.94 -51.11
N ARG A 267 -21.91 -55.30 -51.84
CA ARG A 267 -20.54 -55.10 -51.35
C ARG A 267 -20.19 -53.64 -51.09
N LYS A 268 -20.61 -52.73 -51.97
CA LYS A 268 -20.43 -51.28 -51.74
C LYS A 268 -21.22 -50.79 -50.53
N LEU A 269 -22.45 -51.29 -50.35
CA LEU A 269 -23.29 -50.98 -49.18
C LEU A 269 -22.65 -51.47 -47.88
N GLN A 270 -22.14 -52.70 -47.84
CA GLN A 270 -21.39 -53.22 -46.69
C GLN A 270 -20.14 -52.40 -46.38
N HIS A 271 -19.35 -52.03 -47.39
CA HIS A 271 -18.20 -51.15 -47.17
C HIS A 271 -18.58 -49.78 -46.60
N LEU A 272 -19.71 -49.22 -47.05
CA LEU A 272 -20.22 -47.96 -46.50
C LEU A 272 -20.73 -48.12 -45.06
N GLU A 273 -21.39 -49.23 -44.73
CA GLU A 273 -21.80 -49.54 -43.34
C GLU A 273 -20.56 -49.70 -42.44
N ASP A 274 -19.56 -50.47 -42.85
CA ASP A 274 -18.31 -50.65 -42.10
C ASP A 274 -17.57 -49.32 -41.92
N GLU A 275 -17.56 -48.45 -42.93
CA GLU A 275 -16.94 -47.12 -42.85
C GLU A 275 -17.70 -46.18 -41.90
N VAL A 276 -19.04 -46.26 -41.87
CA VAL A 276 -19.87 -45.51 -40.91
C VAL A 276 -19.61 -46.01 -39.49
N ASP A 277 -19.59 -47.32 -39.26
CA ASP A 277 -19.33 -47.92 -37.95
C ASP A 277 -17.91 -47.59 -37.45
N SER A 278 -16.91 -47.62 -38.33
CA SER A 278 -15.54 -47.20 -38.01
C SER A 278 -15.48 -45.72 -37.60
N LYS A 279 -16.13 -44.83 -38.37
CA LYS A 279 -16.18 -43.39 -38.05
C LYS A 279 -16.93 -43.12 -36.75
N ASP A 280 -17.97 -43.88 -36.45
CA ASP A 280 -18.72 -43.71 -35.21
C ASP A 280 -17.96 -44.25 -34.00
N LEU A 281 -17.16 -45.31 -34.16
CA LEU A 281 -16.22 -45.77 -33.14
C LEU A 281 -15.13 -44.72 -32.88
N GLU A 282 -14.54 -44.14 -33.92
CA GLU A 282 -13.55 -43.07 -33.82
C GLU A 282 -14.10 -41.82 -33.13
N LYS A 283 -15.35 -41.41 -33.44
CA LYS A 283 -16.00 -40.29 -32.74
C LYS A 283 -16.19 -40.62 -31.26
N ARG A 284 -16.61 -41.84 -30.91
CA ARG A 284 -16.79 -42.25 -29.51
C ARG A 284 -15.48 -42.27 -28.74
N THR A 285 -14.39 -42.74 -29.33
CA THR A 285 -13.07 -42.72 -28.68
C THR A 285 -12.58 -41.29 -28.50
N GLN A 286 -12.72 -40.42 -29.51
CA GLN A 286 -12.39 -39.00 -29.38
C GLN A 286 -13.21 -38.31 -28.28
N VAL A 287 -14.51 -38.57 -28.20
CA VAL A 287 -15.36 -38.02 -27.13
C VAL A 287 -14.90 -38.50 -25.76
N ALA A 288 -14.55 -39.78 -25.60
CA ALA A 288 -14.04 -40.32 -24.35
C ALA A 288 -12.69 -39.70 -23.95
N GLU A 289 -11.77 -39.50 -24.91
CA GLU A 289 -10.50 -38.81 -24.66
C GLU A 289 -10.72 -37.35 -24.25
N TRP A 290 -11.64 -36.63 -24.89
CA TRP A 290 -11.98 -35.26 -24.54
C TRP A 290 -12.64 -35.18 -23.16
N GLN A 291 -13.52 -36.11 -22.81
CA GLN A 291 -14.11 -36.22 -21.47
C GLN A 291 -13.03 -36.47 -20.41
N GLN A 292 -12.10 -37.40 -20.66
CA GLN A 292 -11.01 -37.67 -19.73
C GLN A 292 -10.08 -36.45 -19.55
N LYS A 293 -9.75 -35.74 -20.63
CA LYS A 293 -8.98 -34.49 -20.57
C LYS A 293 -9.73 -33.41 -19.80
N LEU A 294 -11.05 -33.29 -19.98
CA LEU A 294 -11.88 -32.34 -19.25
C LEU A 294 -11.93 -32.67 -17.75
N GLU A 295 -12.11 -33.94 -17.40
CA GLU A 295 -12.10 -34.38 -15.99
C GLU A 295 -10.74 -34.17 -15.33
N ALA A 296 -9.64 -34.47 -16.03
CA ALA A 296 -8.29 -34.25 -15.53
C ALA A 296 -8.00 -32.76 -15.31
N THR A 297 -8.38 -31.90 -16.26
CA THR A 297 -8.22 -30.44 -16.10
C THR A 297 -9.11 -29.89 -15.00
N THR A 298 -10.34 -30.38 -14.87
CA THR A 298 -11.26 -29.98 -13.79
C THR A 298 -10.72 -30.38 -12.42
N LYS A 299 -10.20 -31.61 -12.26
CA LYS A 299 -9.54 -32.06 -11.02
C LYS A 299 -8.33 -31.19 -10.68
N ALA A 300 -7.44 -30.95 -11.63
CA ALA A 300 -6.26 -30.11 -11.42
C ALA A 300 -6.63 -28.65 -11.04
N MET A 301 -7.69 -28.10 -11.63
CA MET A 301 -8.17 -26.77 -11.27
C MET A 301 -8.82 -26.73 -9.88
N ASN A 302 -9.58 -27.77 -9.51
CA ASN A 302 -10.14 -27.88 -8.16
C ASN A 302 -9.04 -28.01 -7.09
N GLU A 303 -8.02 -28.84 -7.33
CA GLU A 303 -6.88 -28.95 -6.41
C GLU A 303 -6.13 -27.62 -6.26
N ARG A 304 -5.97 -26.85 -7.35
CA ARG A 304 -5.41 -25.49 -7.29
C ARG A 304 -6.29 -24.54 -6.49
N LEU A 305 -7.61 -24.63 -6.66
CA LEU A 305 -8.57 -23.82 -5.92
C LEU A 305 -8.53 -24.14 -4.42
N ASP A 306 -8.54 -25.43 -4.05
CA ASP A 306 -8.47 -25.88 -2.66
C ASP A 306 -7.17 -25.43 -1.99
N ASN A 307 -6.04 -25.56 -2.69
CA ASN A 307 -4.74 -25.09 -2.22
C ASN A 307 -4.72 -23.56 -2.03
N ALA A 308 -5.29 -22.80 -2.99
CA ALA A 308 -5.40 -21.35 -2.89
C ALA A 308 -6.32 -20.91 -1.74
N GLN A 309 -7.44 -21.60 -1.52
CA GLN A 309 -8.35 -21.34 -0.40
C GLN A 309 -7.67 -21.65 0.95
N ALA A 310 -6.95 -22.76 1.05
CA ALA A 310 -6.19 -23.12 2.25
C ALA A 310 -5.07 -22.11 2.54
N ALA A 311 -4.38 -21.61 1.51
CA ALA A 311 -3.39 -20.54 1.63
C ALA A 311 -4.05 -19.22 2.10
N SER A 312 -5.21 -18.86 1.54
CA SER A 312 -5.98 -17.68 1.95
C SER A 312 -6.40 -17.76 3.42
N GLY A 313 -6.93 -18.90 3.88
CA GLY A 313 -7.31 -19.08 5.28
C GLY A 313 -6.12 -18.95 6.25
N LYS A 314 -4.93 -19.44 5.86
CA LYS A 314 -3.70 -19.24 6.64
C LYS A 314 -3.30 -17.75 6.68
N LEU A 315 -3.42 -17.03 5.56
CA LEU A 315 -3.13 -15.60 5.51
C LEU A 315 -4.10 -14.79 6.38
N GLU A 316 -5.39 -15.10 6.35
CA GLU A 316 -6.40 -14.47 7.22
C GLU A 316 -6.10 -14.71 8.70
N GLN A 317 -5.71 -15.94 9.07
CA GLN A 317 -5.32 -16.26 10.43
C GLN A 317 -4.08 -15.46 10.88
N VAL A 318 -3.06 -15.37 10.03
CA VAL A 318 -1.87 -14.57 10.34
C VAL A 318 -2.19 -13.08 10.42
N TYR A 319 -3.05 -12.57 9.54
CA TYR A 319 -3.52 -11.18 9.60
C TYR A 319 -4.25 -10.90 10.91
N GLY A 320 -5.15 -11.80 11.35
CA GLY A 320 -5.81 -11.72 12.64
C GLY A 320 -4.82 -11.69 13.80
N ASN A 321 -3.81 -12.56 13.78
CA ASN A 321 -2.76 -12.61 14.80
C ASN A 321 -1.89 -11.34 14.82
N VAL A 322 -1.57 -10.78 13.65
CA VAL A 322 -0.84 -9.51 13.53
C VAL A 322 -1.65 -8.37 14.11
N TYR A 323 -2.94 -8.30 13.77
CA TYR A 323 -3.86 -7.29 14.31
C TYR A 323 -3.98 -7.39 15.84
N ASP A 324 -4.19 -8.60 16.37
CA ASP A 324 -4.30 -8.83 17.81
C ASP A 324 -2.99 -8.47 18.54
N THR A 325 -1.84 -8.83 17.97
CA THR A 325 -0.53 -8.45 18.52
C THR A 325 -0.31 -6.93 18.46
N LEU A 326 -0.79 -6.22 17.44
CA LEU A 326 -0.68 -4.76 17.38
C LEU A 326 -1.57 -4.05 18.41
N VAL A 327 -2.79 -4.54 18.60
CA VAL A 327 -3.81 -3.82 19.39
C VAL A 327 -3.85 -4.26 20.85
N ASN A 328 -3.63 -5.55 21.13
CA ASN A 328 -3.88 -6.14 22.43
C ASN A 328 -2.61 -6.65 23.15
N TYR A 329 -1.45 -6.62 22.50
CA TYR A 329 -0.22 -7.10 23.14
C TYR A 329 0.11 -6.30 24.41
N LYS A 330 0.06 -6.99 25.55
CA LYS A 330 0.33 -6.43 26.89
C LYS A 330 -0.43 -5.13 27.17
N ARG A 331 -1.64 -4.98 26.63
CA ARG A 331 -2.49 -3.78 26.78
C ARG A 331 -2.64 -3.33 28.23
N ASP A 332 -2.93 -4.27 29.14
CA ASP A 332 -3.11 -3.95 30.56
C ASP A 332 -1.83 -3.41 31.21
N GLN A 333 -0.67 -3.95 30.82
CA GLN A 333 0.63 -3.47 31.30
C GLN A 333 0.94 -2.07 30.76
N LEU A 334 0.58 -1.78 29.50
CA LEU A 334 0.73 -0.44 28.91
C LEU A 334 -0.21 0.59 29.57
N VAL A 335 -1.44 0.19 29.90
CA VAL A 335 -2.38 1.04 30.64
C VAL A 335 -1.86 1.32 32.06
N ALA A 336 -1.40 0.28 32.77
CA ALA A 336 -0.79 0.43 34.08
C ALA A 336 0.46 1.32 34.01
N HIS A 337 1.34 1.11 33.02
CA HIS A 337 2.52 1.93 32.77
C HIS A 337 2.16 3.39 32.54
N ARG A 338 1.17 3.69 31.68
CA ARG A 338 0.70 5.06 31.43
C ARG A 338 0.21 5.72 32.72
N SER A 339 -0.54 5.00 33.55
CA SER A 339 -1.02 5.53 34.82
C SER A 339 0.13 5.84 35.79
N ALA A 340 1.10 4.92 35.92
CA ALA A 340 2.27 5.09 36.77
C ALA A 340 3.18 6.22 36.26
N SER A 341 3.40 6.31 34.95
CA SER A 341 4.19 7.37 34.31
C SER A 341 3.56 8.74 34.56
N ASN A 342 2.24 8.88 34.41
CA ASN A 342 1.53 10.13 34.72
C ASN A 342 1.69 10.54 36.19
N VAL A 343 1.63 9.58 37.12
CA VAL A 343 1.83 9.85 38.55
C VAL A 343 3.25 10.33 38.80
N VAL A 344 4.27 9.62 38.32
CA VAL A 344 5.68 10.00 38.49
C VAL A 344 5.98 11.36 37.84
N THR A 345 5.44 11.64 36.64
CA THR A 345 5.58 12.94 35.98
C THR A 345 4.93 14.07 36.79
N SER A 346 3.75 13.83 37.35
CA SER A 346 3.09 14.80 38.25
C SER A 346 3.90 15.04 39.51
N GLU A 347 4.43 13.99 40.13
CA GLU A 347 5.27 14.07 41.33
C GLU A 347 6.58 14.83 41.06
N LEU A 348 7.24 14.57 39.92
CA LEU A 348 8.43 15.31 39.49
C LEU A 348 8.14 16.80 39.30
N SER A 349 7.02 17.15 38.67
CA SER A 349 6.61 18.55 38.49
C SER A 349 6.39 19.26 39.83
N VAL A 350 5.72 18.60 40.78
CA VAL A 350 5.51 19.14 42.14
C VAL A 350 6.84 19.30 42.88
N LEU A 351 7.71 18.29 42.84
CA LEU A 351 9.04 18.37 43.47
C LEU A 351 9.89 19.49 42.86
N GLN A 352 9.85 19.68 41.55
CA GLN A 352 10.57 20.75 40.88
C GLN A 352 10.07 22.14 41.32
N ALA A 353 8.75 22.31 41.47
CA ALA A 353 8.16 23.55 42.00
C ALA A 353 8.57 23.79 43.46
N GLN A 354 8.52 22.75 44.31
CA GLN A 354 8.95 22.83 45.71
C GLN A 354 10.44 23.16 45.84
N ILE A 355 11.31 22.57 45.01
CA ILE A 355 12.74 22.90 44.97
C ILE A 355 12.93 24.37 44.59
N ALA A 356 12.23 24.87 43.58
CA ALA A 356 12.33 26.27 43.16
C ALA A 356 11.89 27.23 44.28
N GLU A 357 10.81 26.92 44.98
CA GLU A 357 10.35 27.70 46.13
C GLU A 357 11.36 27.67 47.30
N VAL A 358 11.90 26.50 47.64
CA VAL A 358 12.92 26.35 48.69
C VAL A 358 14.19 27.11 48.31
N VAL A 359 14.64 27.06 47.05
CA VAL A 359 15.80 27.84 46.57
C VAL A 359 15.54 29.34 46.71
N LYS A 360 14.34 29.80 46.35
CA LYS A 360 13.96 31.21 46.50
C LYS A 360 13.96 31.65 47.96
N THR A 361 13.36 30.87 48.86
CA THR A 361 13.36 31.18 50.31
C THR A 361 14.76 31.12 50.91
N LYS A 362 15.64 30.24 50.40
CA LYS A 362 17.06 30.21 50.78
C LYS A 362 17.76 31.50 50.38
N SER A 363 17.62 31.95 49.13
CA SER A 363 18.24 33.19 48.67
C SER A 363 17.74 34.42 49.42
N GLU A 364 16.43 34.50 49.71
CA GLU A 364 15.86 35.58 50.52
C GLU A 364 16.44 35.58 51.94
N GLY A 365 16.59 34.40 52.56
CA GLY A 365 17.22 34.26 53.87
C GLY A 365 18.72 34.61 53.87
N GLU A 366 19.45 34.27 52.81
CA GLU A 366 20.86 34.67 52.62
C GLU A 366 20.99 36.20 52.48
N ASP A 367 20.11 36.83 51.70
CA ASP A 367 20.06 38.29 51.57
C ASP A 367 19.76 38.99 52.90
N GLU A 368 18.85 38.44 53.71
CA GLU A 368 18.56 38.94 55.06
C GLU A 368 19.75 38.82 56.02
N VAL A 369 20.55 37.75 55.89
CA VAL A 369 21.80 37.58 56.64
C VAL A 369 22.83 38.61 56.18
N GLN A 370 22.97 38.83 54.87
CA GLN A 370 23.90 39.83 54.32
C GLN A 370 23.53 41.25 54.75
N LYS A 371 22.25 41.62 54.72
CA LYS A 371 21.76 42.91 55.21
C LYS A 371 22.09 43.10 56.69
N ALA A 372 21.82 42.09 57.52
CA ALA A 372 22.13 42.15 58.96
C ALA A 372 23.65 42.25 59.22
N LEU A 373 24.48 41.59 58.41
CA LEU A 373 25.95 41.74 58.50
C LEU A 373 26.42 43.14 58.09
N ALA A 374 25.80 43.76 57.09
CA ALA A 374 26.10 45.13 56.69
C ALA A 374 25.70 46.14 57.78
N GLU A 375 24.51 45.97 58.38
CA GLU A 375 24.05 46.77 59.52
C GLU A 375 24.99 46.61 60.72
N LEU A 376 25.41 45.37 61.03
CA LEU A 376 26.40 45.09 62.07
C LEU A 376 27.73 45.82 61.79
N GLY A 377 28.24 45.77 60.55
CA GLY A 377 29.46 46.48 60.16
C GLY A 377 29.36 47.99 60.35
N SER A 378 28.21 48.59 60.01
CA SER A 378 27.97 50.02 60.27
C SER A 378 27.97 50.36 61.76
N LEU A 379 27.40 49.48 62.59
CA LEU A 379 27.39 49.66 64.05
C LEU A 379 28.79 49.49 64.65
N GLU A 380 29.61 48.56 64.14
CA GLU A 380 31.01 48.40 64.52
C GLU A 380 31.83 49.66 64.22
N GLU A 381 31.65 50.26 63.04
CA GLU A 381 32.27 51.53 62.66
C GLU A 381 31.84 52.67 63.59
N GLU A 382 30.54 52.79 63.91
CA GLU A 382 30.03 53.80 64.84
C GLU A 382 30.61 53.62 66.26
N ILE A 383 30.69 52.38 66.76
CA ILE A 383 31.33 52.05 68.05
C ILE A 383 32.81 52.44 68.03
N GLY A 384 33.51 52.18 66.91
CA GLY A 384 34.91 52.53 66.70
C GLY A 384 35.14 54.05 66.69
N ALA A 385 34.19 54.82 66.18
CA ALA A 385 34.24 56.29 66.12
C ALA A 385 34.01 56.98 67.48
N ILE A 386 33.52 56.28 68.51
CA ILE A 386 33.32 56.85 69.85
C ILE A 386 34.67 57.07 70.53
N GLN A 387 35.10 58.33 70.59
CA GLN A 387 36.23 58.77 71.41
C GLN A 387 35.83 58.77 72.89
N LEU A 388 36.61 58.10 73.75
CA LEU A 388 36.31 57.97 75.19
C LEU A 388 37.02 59.01 76.08
N MET A 389 38.01 59.71 75.52
CA MET A 389 38.77 60.75 76.20
C MET A 389 38.77 62.01 75.36
N LYS A 390 38.55 63.15 76.03
CA LYS A 390 38.75 64.48 75.45
C LYS A 390 39.52 65.30 76.48
N ASP A 391 40.66 65.87 76.10
CA ASP A 391 41.52 66.71 76.95
C ASP A 391 41.91 66.04 78.30
N GLY A 392 42.24 64.75 78.26
CA GLY A 392 42.69 63.97 79.45
C GLY A 392 41.59 63.54 80.43
N HIS A 393 40.32 63.86 80.15
CA HIS A 393 39.18 63.49 80.98
C HIS A 393 38.32 62.42 80.28
N VAL A 394 37.90 61.39 81.03
CA VAL A 394 37.04 60.32 80.51
C VAL A 394 35.59 60.79 80.46
N ASN A 395 34.97 60.70 79.29
CA ASN A 395 33.57 61.06 79.12
C ASN A 395 32.65 59.87 79.45
N GLN A 396 32.10 59.86 80.66
CA GLN A 396 31.22 58.79 81.15
C GLN A 396 29.95 58.60 80.30
N ALA A 397 29.44 59.65 79.65
CA ALA A 397 28.29 59.54 78.75
C ALA A 397 28.63 58.76 77.46
N GLN A 398 29.84 58.97 76.92
CA GLN A 398 30.35 58.21 75.77
C GLN A 398 30.65 56.75 76.13
N VAL A 399 31.14 56.48 77.36
CA VAL A 399 31.31 55.11 77.89
C VAL A 399 29.96 54.38 77.99
N ALA A 400 28.93 55.04 78.55
CA ALA A 400 27.59 54.46 78.66
C ALA A 400 26.92 54.25 77.29
N ARG A 401 27.13 55.16 76.34
CA ARG A 401 26.67 55.01 74.95
C ARG A 401 27.36 53.82 74.27
N LYS A 402 28.69 53.71 74.38
CA LYS A 402 29.46 52.60 73.82
C LYS A 402 29.03 51.26 74.40
N ARG A 403 28.76 51.17 75.71
CA ARG A 403 28.21 49.96 76.35
C ARG A 403 26.85 49.54 75.80
N ARG A 404 25.92 50.50 75.61
CA ARG A 404 24.61 50.20 75.01
C ARG A 404 24.74 49.70 73.58
N MET A 405 25.58 50.35 72.77
CA MET A 405 25.82 49.91 71.41
C MET A 405 26.50 48.53 71.35
N HIS A 406 27.40 48.20 72.29
CA HIS A 406 27.93 46.83 72.39
C HIS A 406 26.85 45.78 72.73
N GLN A 407 25.87 46.13 73.58
CA GLN A 407 24.73 45.24 73.84
C GLN A 407 23.84 45.07 72.61
N GLU A 408 23.62 46.14 71.84
CA GLU A 408 22.92 46.10 70.54
C GLU A 408 23.69 45.26 69.51
N MET A 409 25.03 45.34 69.49
CA MET A 409 25.91 44.51 68.67
C MET A 409 25.80 43.03 69.02
N GLU A 410 25.83 42.67 70.31
CA GLU A 410 25.66 41.30 70.78
C GLU A 410 24.27 40.74 70.40
N ALA A 411 23.22 41.55 70.55
CA ALA A 411 21.87 41.18 70.12
C ALA A 411 21.77 40.97 68.60
N MET A 412 22.42 41.80 67.79
CA MET A 412 22.47 41.62 66.34
C MET A 412 23.26 40.37 65.93
N LEU A 413 24.37 40.06 66.61
CA LEU A 413 25.13 38.82 66.37
C LEU A 413 24.30 37.57 66.66
N GLU A 414 23.53 37.56 67.74
CA GLU A 414 22.58 36.47 68.05
C GLU A 414 21.47 36.38 66.97
N GLY A 415 20.96 37.53 66.52
CA GLY A 415 20.01 37.63 65.39
C GLY A 415 20.57 37.09 64.07
N ILE A 416 21.86 37.32 63.79
CA ILE A 416 22.53 36.79 62.60
C ILE A 416 22.70 35.27 62.69
N GLU A 417 23.09 34.73 63.85
CA GLU A 417 23.27 33.28 64.00
C GLU A 417 21.92 32.54 63.93
N THR A 418 20.84 33.12 64.47
CA THR A 418 19.48 32.57 64.31
C THR A 418 19.03 32.58 62.84
N LYS A 419 19.30 33.64 62.08
CA LYS A 419 19.03 33.67 60.63
C LYS A 419 19.89 32.65 59.86
N ARG A 420 21.18 32.51 60.19
CA ARG A 420 22.08 31.52 59.58
C ARG A 420 21.64 30.08 59.84
N THR A 421 21.23 29.75 61.06
CA THR A 421 20.71 28.41 61.39
C THR A 421 19.41 28.11 60.64
N ARG A 422 18.54 29.11 60.45
CA ARG A 422 17.36 28.99 59.57
C ARG A 422 17.76 28.69 58.12
N VAL A 423 18.71 29.44 57.54
CA VAL A 423 19.21 29.20 56.17
C VAL A 423 19.80 27.78 56.04
N ARG A 424 20.61 27.32 56.99
CA ARG A 424 21.14 25.94 57.01
C ARG A 424 20.01 24.90 57.02
N THR A 425 18.92 25.15 57.76
CA THR A 425 17.75 24.26 57.79
C THR A 425 16.99 24.24 56.47
N ILE A 426 16.93 25.37 55.75
CA ILE A 426 16.34 25.44 54.41
C ILE A 426 17.23 24.68 53.42
N GLU A 427 18.56 24.79 53.57
CA GLU A 427 19.53 24.08 52.74
C GLU A 427 19.46 22.54 52.91
N THR A 428 19.27 22.03 54.14
CA THR A 428 19.07 20.58 54.34
C THR A 428 17.79 20.10 53.66
N LYS A 429 16.69 20.86 53.77
CA LYS A 429 15.43 20.55 53.04
C LYS A 429 15.61 20.59 51.53
N GLN A 430 16.40 21.53 51.00
CA GLN A 430 16.73 21.59 49.59
C GLN A 430 17.44 20.30 49.13
N GLN A 431 18.42 19.82 49.90
CA GLN A 431 19.15 18.58 49.59
C GLN A 431 18.24 17.35 49.64
N GLU A 432 17.36 17.25 50.65
CA GLU A 432 16.36 16.19 50.76
C GLU A 432 15.43 16.17 49.54
N LEU A 433 14.85 17.32 49.16
CA LEU A 433 13.99 17.41 47.98
C LEU A 433 14.72 17.07 46.67
N GLN A 434 15.98 17.50 46.53
CA GLN A 434 16.81 17.12 45.37
C GLN A 434 17.09 15.62 45.31
N SER A 435 17.35 14.98 46.46
CA SER A 435 17.53 13.52 46.51
C SER A 435 16.26 12.77 46.13
N LEU A 436 15.09 13.24 46.58
CA LEU A 436 13.80 12.65 46.26
C LEU A 436 13.45 12.85 44.78
N HIS A 437 13.73 14.02 44.22
CA HIS A 437 13.58 14.30 42.78
C HIS A 437 14.42 13.31 41.95
N LYS A 438 15.69 13.11 42.31
CA LYS A 438 16.56 12.15 41.62
C LYS A 438 16.04 10.70 41.71
N GLN A 439 15.55 10.29 42.88
CA GLN A 439 14.93 8.97 43.03
C GLN A 439 13.72 8.82 42.09
N LYS A 440 12.87 9.85 41.99
CA LYS A 440 11.71 9.85 41.10
C LYS A 440 12.08 9.85 39.62
N GLU A 441 13.16 10.54 39.23
CA GLU A 441 13.70 10.45 37.87
C GLU A 441 14.17 9.03 37.55
N ASP A 442 14.82 8.34 38.50
CA ASP A 442 15.28 6.97 38.30
C ASP A 442 14.11 5.97 38.25
N GLU A 443 13.04 6.19 39.02
CA GLU A 443 11.76 5.49 38.88
C GLU A 443 11.19 5.68 37.47
N MET A 444 11.20 6.91 36.94
CA MET A 444 10.75 7.21 35.58
C MET A 444 11.58 6.46 34.54
N LYS A 445 12.91 6.52 34.61
CA LYS A 445 13.81 5.73 33.73
C LYS A 445 13.54 4.23 33.83
N GLY A 446 13.12 3.73 34.99
CA GLY A 446 12.67 2.35 35.19
C GLY A 446 11.43 2.04 34.36
N LEU A 447 10.40 2.87 34.46
CA LEU A 447 9.18 2.77 33.66
C LEU A 447 9.50 2.86 32.17
N GLU A 448 10.29 3.83 31.73
CA GLU A 448 10.73 3.97 30.32
C GLU A 448 11.37 2.69 29.77
N ARG A 449 12.28 2.08 30.52
CA ARG A 449 12.91 0.80 30.14
C ARG A 449 11.89 -0.33 30.01
N GLN A 450 10.91 -0.41 30.90
CA GLN A 450 9.84 -1.40 30.82
C GLN A 450 8.97 -1.19 29.56
N LEU A 451 8.62 0.05 29.22
CA LEU A 451 7.89 0.36 28.00
C LEU A 451 8.65 -0.06 26.74
N VAL A 452 9.94 0.29 26.67
CA VAL A 452 10.81 -0.11 25.55
C VAL A 452 10.87 -1.63 25.44
N GLN A 453 11.00 -2.34 26.55
CA GLN A 453 11.00 -3.80 26.54
C GLN A 453 9.70 -4.37 25.97
N ILE A 454 8.53 -3.87 26.40
CA ILE A 454 7.23 -4.29 25.88
C ILE A 454 7.15 -4.04 24.36
N LEU A 455 7.57 -2.88 23.89
CA LEU A 455 7.56 -2.54 22.45
C LEU A 455 8.50 -3.44 21.64
N VAL A 456 9.70 -3.72 22.14
CA VAL A 456 10.66 -4.62 21.47
C VAL A 456 10.12 -6.05 21.39
N GLU A 457 9.50 -6.55 22.46
CA GLU A 457 8.87 -7.87 22.45
C GLU A 457 7.69 -7.94 21.47
N GLN A 458 6.87 -6.88 21.39
CA GLN A 458 5.80 -6.75 20.41
C GLN A 458 6.35 -6.80 18.97
N GLN A 459 7.39 -6.00 18.69
CA GLN A 459 8.06 -5.99 17.39
C GLN A 459 8.64 -7.37 17.02
N LYS A 460 9.25 -8.07 17.98
CA LYS A 460 9.78 -9.42 17.78
C LYS A 460 8.68 -10.43 17.42
N GLN A 461 7.53 -10.35 18.08
CA GLN A 461 6.38 -11.19 17.75
C GLN A 461 5.83 -10.90 16.35
N LEU A 462 5.68 -9.61 16.00
CA LEU A 462 5.24 -9.20 14.66
C LEU A 462 6.20 -9.67 13.57
N LEU A 463 7.51 -9.54 13.77
CA LEU A 463 8.53 -10.06 12.85
C LEU A 463 8.41 -11.59 12.68
N THR A 464 8.13 -12.32 13.76
CA THR A 464 7.94 -13.78 13.72
C THR A 464 6.70 -14.14 12.89
N LEU A 465 5.60 -13.41 13.06
CA LEU A 465 4.38 -13.60 12.26
C LEU A 465 4.61 -13.26 10.78
N VAL A 466 5.27 -12.14 10.47
CA VAL A 466 5.57 -11.72 9.09
C VAL A 466 6.52 -12.69 8.38
N THR A 467 7.54 -13.19 9.10
CA THR A 467 8.44 -14.21 8.54
C THR A 467 7.72 -15.53 8.26
N SER A 468 6.73 -15.91 9.07
CA SER A 468 5.83 -17.04 8.79
C SER A 468 4.96 -16.85 7.53
N VAL A 469 4.57 -15.61 7.20
CA VAL A 469 3.89 -15.29 5.92
C VAL A 469 4.84 -15.43 4.74
N LYS A 470 6.10 -15.00 4.91
CA LYS A 470 7.10 -15.10 3.85
C LYS A 470 7.44 -16.56 3.50
N THR A 471 7.48 -17.45 4.49
CA THR A 471 7.73 -18.88 4.24
C THR A 471 6.54 -19.57 3.57
N THR A 472 5.31 -19.25 3.99
CA THR A 472 4.08 -19.79 3.38
C THR A 472 3.91 -19.33 1.93
N SER A 473 4.11 -18.04 1.64
CA SER A 473 4.06 -17.50 0.26
C SER A 473 5.20 -18.00 -0.64
N SER A 474 6.36 -18.35 -0.08
CA SER A 474 7.48 -18.94 -0.84
C SER A 474 7.23 -20.41 -1.21
N SER A 475 6.51 -21.16 -0.37
CA SER A 475 6.16 -22.55 -0.64
C SER A 475 5.22 -22.67 -1.85
N ASP A 476 4.23 -21.77 -1.96
CA ASP A 476 3.25 -21.78 -3.06
C ASP A 476 3.86 -21.43 -4.43
N ARG A 477 4.96 -20.68 -4.48
CA ARG A 477 5.67 -20.40 -5.75
C ARG A 477 6.47 -21.59 -6.26
N SER A 478 6.85 -22.52 -5.39
CA SER A 478 7.59 -23.72 -5.79
C SER A 478 6.70 -24.85 -6.32
N SER A 479 5.40 -24.87 -5.96
CA SER A 479 4.43 -25.85 -6.46
C SER A 479 3.72 -25.43 -7.75
N SER A 480 3.86 -24.16 -8.18
CA SER A 480 3.15 -23.61 -9.34
C SER A 480 3.91 -23.73 -10.67
N VAL A 481 5.05 -24.43 -10.71
CA VAL A 481 5.81 -24.67 -11.95
C VAL A 481 5.67 -26.15 -12.33
N PRO A 482 4.73 -26.52 -13.23
CA PRO A 482 4.80 -27.80 -13.90
C PRO A 482 5.92 -27.76 -14.95
N ALA A 483 6.74 -28.79 -14.99
CA ALA A 483 7.65 -29.10 -16.09
C ALA A 483 6.87 -29.51 -17.35
#